data_AF-A0A377TVM9-F1
#
_entry.id   AF-A0A377TVM9-F1
#
_cell.length_a   1.000
_cell.length_b   1.000
_cell.length_c   1.000
_cell.angle_alpha   90.00
_cell.angle_beta   90.00
_cell.angle_gamma   90.00
#
_symmetry.space_group_name_H-M   'P 1'
#
loop_
_entity.id
_entity.type
_entity.pdbx_description
1 polymer ?
#
loop_
_entity_poly.entity_id
_entity_poly.type
_entity_poly.pdbx_seq_one_letter_code
_entity_poly.pdbx_strand_id
1 'polypeptide(L)'
;MRAGNFLLRLDDGRVIDTKGWAGWEWTHGVGLYGIYQYYQQTGDIEMRDIIDRWFADRFAEGATTKNVNTMAPFLTLAYRFEETGRMAYLPWLESWAEWAMHEMPRTEQGGMQHMTLAEENHQQMWDDTLMMTVLPLAKIGKLLNRPQYVEEATYQFLLHVQNLMDRETGLWFHGWNYEGRHNFARARWARGNSWLTMVIPDFLELVNLPEGNAVRRYLITVLDAQIAALAECQDDSGLWHTLLDDPHSYLEASATAGFAYGILKAVRKRYVGQHYAGVAEKAIRGIVQNISPQGELLQTSFGTGMGSDLDFYRQIPLTSMPYGQAMAILCLTEYLRKYF
;
A
#
# COMPACT_ATOMS: atom_id res chain seq x y z
N MET A 1 1.24 -21.19 14.94
CA MET A 1 0.90 -20.03 15.79
C MET A 1 -0.39 -20.33 16.56
N ARG A 2 -0.49 -19.98 17.84
CA ARG A 2 -1.72 -20.23 18.64
C ARG A 2 -2.81 -19.23 18.21
N ALA A 3 -3.87 -19.74 17.59
CA ALA A 3 -5.08 -18.99 17.30
C ALA A 3 -5.71 -18.48 18.62
N GLY A 4 -5.92 -17.17 18.74
CA GLY A 4 -6.65 -16.59 19.89
C GLY A 4 -6.12 -15.25 20.42
N ASN A 5 -4.84 -14.94 20.28
CA ASN A 5 -4.24 -13.73 20.91
C ASN A 5 -4.38 -12.42 20.11
N PHE A 6 -4.89 -12.46 18.87
CA PHE A 6 -4.94 -11.29 17.97
C PHE A 6 -6.31 -11.10 17.31
N LEU A 7 -7.37 -11.60 17.96
CA LEU A 7 -8.74 -11.36 17.51
C LEU A 7 -9.11 -9.90 17.78
N LEU A 8 -9.51 -9.17 16.76
CA LEU A 8 -10.11 -7.86 16.93
C LEU A 8 -11.56 -8.06 17.34
N ARG A 9 -11.95 -7.51 18.50
CA ARG A 9 -13.33 -7.54 18.99
C ARG A 9 -13.90 -6.15 18.80
N LEU A 10 -15.01 -6.06 18.07
CA LEU A 10 -15.72 -4.81 17.85
C LEU A 10 -16.91 -4.71 18.82
N ASP A 11 -17.32 -3.49 19.14
CA ASP A 11 -18.40 -3.21 20.09
C ASP A 11 -19.78 -3.69 19.61
N ASP A 12 -19.92 -3.96 18.31
CA ASP A 12 -21.13 -4.55 17.69
C ASP A 12 -21.19 -6.08 17.76
N GLY A 13 -20.24 -6.72 18.47
CA GLY A 13 -20.20 -8.16 18.69
C GLY A 13 -19.43 -8.96 17.64
N ARG A 14 -18.91 -8.32 16.58
CA ARG A 14 -18.03 -8.99 15.60
C ARG A 14 -16.67 -9.36 16.23
N VAL A 15 -16.17 -10.53 15.85
CA VAL A 15 -14.83 -11.03 16.22
C VAL A 15 -14.09 -11.38 14.96
N ILE A 16 -12.96 -10.71 14.72
CA ILE A 16 -12.29 -10.72 13.42
C ILE A 16 -10.89 -11.29 13.57
N ASP A 17 -10.62 -12.35 12.82
CA ASP A 17 -9.28 -12.89 12.68
C ASP A 17 -8.49 -12.02 11.69
N THR A 18 -7.65 -11.16 12.24
CA THR A 18 -6.84 -10.20 11.46
C THR A 18 -5.52 -10.79 10.94
N LYS A 19 -5.22 -12.05 11.27
CA LYS A 19 -3.95 -12.72 10.87
C LYS A 19 -4.14 -13.97 10.02
N GLY A 20 -5.21 -14.73 10.23
CA GLY A 20 -5.48 -15.93 9.45
C GLY A 20 -5.78 -15.63 7.98
N TRP A 21 -5.36 -16.51 7.07
CA TRP A 21 -5.60 -16.38 5.63
C TRP A 21 -7.09 -16.37 5.23
N ALA A 22 -7.95 -16.89 6.11
CA ALA A 22 -9.39 -16.84 5.95
C ALA A 22 -10.01 -15.47 6.30
N GLY A 23 -9.20 -14.52 6.79
CA GLY A 23 -9.65 -13.15 7.09
C GLY A 23 -9.84 -12.29 5.83
N TRP A 24 -10.33 -11.07 6.04
CA TRP A 24 -10.48 -10.05 5.01
C TRP A 24 -9.99 -8.70 5.53
N GLU A 25 -8.71 -8.44 5.27
CA GLU A 25 -8.01 -7.23 5.70
C GLU A 25 -7.18 -6.66 4.54
N TRP A 26 -6.72 -5.42 4.68
CA TRP A 26 -5.82 -4.79 3.70
C TRP A 26 -4.56 -5.62 3.42
N THR A 27 -4.08 -6.36 4.43
CA THR A 27 -2.93 -7.26 4.32
C THR A 27 -3.14 -8.36 3.27
N HIS A 28 -4.37 -8.88 3.16
CA HIS A 28 -4.75 -9.84 2.13
C HIS A 28 -4.74 -9.16 0.76
N GLY A 29 -5.24 -7.93 0.65
CA GLY A 29 -5.20 -7.16 -0.59
C GLY A 29 -3.78 -7.00 -1.14
N VAL A 30 -2.83 -6.58 -0.28
CA VAL A 30 -1.42 -6.45 -0.65
C VAL A 30 -0.81 -7.82 -1.00
N GLY A 31 -1.10 -8.86 -0.22
CA GLY A 31 -0.61 -10.22 -0.47
C GLY A 31 -1.11 -10.80 -1.79
N LEU A 32 -2.42 -10.69 -2.05
CA LEU A 32 -3.04 -11.09 -3.31
C LEU A 32 -2.46 -10.32 -4.48
N TYR A 33 -2.15 -9.03 -4.33
CA TYR A 33 -1.51 -8.24 -5.38
C TYR A 33 -0.09 -8.71 -5.69
N GLY A 34 0.71 -9.03 -4.67
CA GLY A 34 2.04 -9.64 -4.86
C GLY A 34 1.98 -10.99 -5.57
N ILE A 35 1.12 -11.90 -5.10
CA ILE A 35 0.90 -13.21 -5.73
C ILE A 35 0.41 -13.04 -7.16
N TYR A 36 -0.48 -12.07 -7.40
CA TYR A 36 -0.99 -11.75 -8.73
C TYR A 36 0.12 -11.30 -9.67
N GLN A 37 0.99 -10.39 -9.25
CA GLN A 37 2.10 -9.94 -10.08
C GLN A 37 3.06 -11.07 -10.44
N TYR A 38 3.30 -12.00 -9.51
CA TYR A 38 4.13 -13.17 -9.77
C TYR A 38 3.47 -14.08 -10.81
N TYR A 39 2.18 -14.40 -10.62
CA TYR A 39 1.39 -15.14 -11.61
C TYR A 39 1.39 -14.44 -12.98
N GLN A 40 1.15 -13.13 -13.04
CA GLN A 40 1.12 -12.36 -14.28
C GLN A 40 2.47 -12.42 -15.01
N GLN A 41 3.59 -12.44 -14.28
CA GLN A 41 4.93 -12.49 -14.85
C GLN A 41 5.32 -13.89 -15.33
N THR A 42 4.88 -14.94 -14.64
CA THR A 42 5.42 -16.31 -14.81
C THR A 42 4.42 -17.30 -15.42
N GLY A 43 3.12 -17.00 -15.35
CA GLY A 43 2.05 -17.95 -15.68
C GLY A 43 1.84 -19.06 -14.65
N ASP A 44 2.42 -18.93 -13.44
CA ASP A 44 2.31 -19.95 -12.38
C ASP A 44 0.85 -20.18 -11.95
N ILE A 45 0.35 -21.38 -12.24
CA ILE A 45 -1.05 -21.75 -12.03
C ILE A 45 -1.39 -21.93 -10.55
N GLU A 46 -0.43 -22.36 -9.73
CA GLU A 46 -0.68 -22.52 -8.29
C GLU A 46 -0.93 -21.16 -7.64
N MET A 47 -0.16 -20.14 -8.05
CA MET A 47 -0.31 -18.76 -7.60
C MET A 47 -1.65 -18.16 -8.03
N ARG A 48 -2.06 -18.41 -9.28
CA ARG A 48 -3.41 -18.05 -9.76
C ARG A 48 -4.50 -18.68 -8.90
N ASP A 49 -4.38 -19.98 -8.62
CA ASP A 49 -5.43 -20.72 -7.93
C ASP A 49 -5.53 -20.32 -6.45
N ILE A 50 -4.45 -19.85 -5.81
CA ILE A 50 -4.51 -19.23 -4.47
C ILE A 50 -5.43 -18.01 -4.47
N ILE A 51 -5.28 -17.12 -5.47
CA ILE A 51 -6.09 -15.91 -5.61
C ILE A 51 -7.55 -16.27 -5.84
N ASP A 52 -7.79 -17.14 -6.83
CA ASP A 52 -9.14 -17.53 -7.24
C ASP A 52 -9.89 -18.24 -6.09
N ARG A 53 -9.22 -19.09 -5.31
CA ARG A 53 -9.80 -19.73 -4.11
C ARG A 53 -10.14 -18.72 -3.02
N TRP A 54 -9.23 -17.78 -2.72
CA TRP A 54 -9.49 -16.79 -1.68
C TRP A 54 -10.76 -15.99 -1.96
N PHE A 55 -10.94 -15.49 -3.19
CA PHE A 55 -12.17 -14.79 -3.56
C PHE A 55 -13.41 -15.69 -3.54
N ALA A 56 -13.29 -16.93 -4.02
CA ALA A 56 -14.40 -17.88 -3.97
C ALA A 56 -14.88 -18.11 -2.53
N ASP A 57 -13.96 -18.35 -1.60
CA ASP A 57 -14.26 -18.60 -0.19
C ASP A 57 -14.89 -17.35 0.47
N ARG A 58 -14.28 -16.16 0.30
CA ARG A 58 -14.81 -14.92 0.90
C ARG A 58 -16.17 -14.52 0.34
N PHE A 59 -16.41 -14.70 -0.97
CA PHE A 59 -17.71 -14.40 -1.55
C PHE A 59 -18.80 -15.40 -1.14
N ALA A 60 -18.43 -16.66 -0.86
CA ALA A 60 -19.35 -17.65 -0.31
C ALA A 60 -19.73 -17.34 1.16
N GLU A 61 -18.81 -16.79 1.95
CA GLU A 61 -19.08 -16.33 3.32
C GLU A 61 -19.96 -15.06 3.36
N GLY A 62 -19.81 -14.20 2.35
CA GLY A 62 -20.53 -12.92 2.24
C GLY A 62 -19.62 -11.71 2.43
N ALA A 63 -20.11 -10.55 2.04
CA ALA A 63 -19.32 -9.31 2.08
C ALA A 63 -18.97 -8.91 3.52
N THR A 64 -17.73 -8.48 3.75
CA THR A 64 -17.39 -7.67 4.94
C THR A 64 -17.91 -6.24 4.80
N THR A 65 -17.85 -5.45 5.87
CA THR A 65 -18.17 -4.02 5.85
C THR A 65 -17.11 -3.23 5.11
N LYS A 66 -17.54 -2.29 4.26
CA LYS A 66 -16.65 -1.47 3.44
C LYS A 66 -15.97 -0.38 4.26
N ASN A 67 -14.66 -0.27 4.12
CA ASN A 67 -13.80 0.74 4.73
C ASN A 67 -12.51 0.87 3.90
N VAL A 68 -11.64 1.81 4.25
CA VAL A 68 -10.42 2.10 3.49
C VAL A 68 -9.52 0.87 3.27
N ASN A 69 -9.48 -0.04 4.25
CA ASN A 69 -8.60 -1.20 4.28
C ASN A 69 -9.17 -2.39 3.48
N THR A 70 -10.45 -2.69 3.70
CA THR A 70 -11.14 -3.84 3.08
C THR A 70 -11.35 -3.67 1.57
N MET A 71 -11.12 -2.47 1.03
CA MET A 71 -11.13 -2.17 -0.41
C MET A 71 -9.92 -2.74 -1.17
N ALA A 72 -8.79 -2.99 -0.49
CA ALA A 72 -7.53 -3.35 -1.13
C ALA A 72 -7.59 -4.61 -2.04
N PRO A 73 -8.28 -5.72 -1.67
CA PRO A 73 -8.39 -6.89 -2.53
C PRO A 73 -9.02 -6.62 -3.90
N PHE A 74 -9.84 -5.58 -4.04
CA PHE A 74 -10.53 -5.27 -5.29
C PHE A 74 -9.59 -4.82 -6.41
N LEU A 75 -8.36 -4.39 -6.10
CA LEU A 75 -7.32 -4.19 -7.10
C LEU A 75 -7.04 -5.49 -7.86
N THR A 76 -6.75 -6.57 -7.13
CA THR A 76 -6.50 -7.89 -7.73
C THR A 76 -7.76 -8.47 -8.36
N LEU A 77 -8.93 -8.32 -7.74
CA LEU A 77 -10.19 -8.79 -8.33
C LEU A 77 -10.45 -8.17 -9.71
N ALA A 78 -10.16 -6.87 -9.86
CA ALA A 78 -10.32 -6.16 -11.13
C ALA A 78 -9.42 -6.75 -12.23
N TYR A 79 -8.16 -7.05 -11.92
CA TYR A 79 -7.27 -7.75 -12.87
C TYR A 79 -7.76 -9.17 -13.19
N ARG A 80 -8.21 -9.93 -12.19
CA ARG A 80 -8.77 -11.28 -12.44
C ARG A 80 -10.04 -11.23 -13.29
N PHE A 81 -10.89 -10.22 -13.11
CA PHE A 81 -12.07 -10.02 -13.97
C PHE A 81 -11.67 -9.69 -15.41
N GLU A 82 -10.69 -8.81 -15.62
CA GLU A 82 -10.15 -8.47 -16.95
C GLU A 82 -9.68 -9.71 -17.71
N GLU A 83 -9.02 -10.65 -17.05
CA GLU A 83 -8.52 -11.87 -17.67
C GLU A 83 -9.60 -12.94 -17.89
N THR A 84 -10.59 -13.04 -17.00
CA THR A 84 -11.51 -14.20 -16.97
C THR A 84 -12.91 -13.89 -17.48
N GLY A 85 -13.34 -12.62 -17.48
CA GLY A 85 -14.70 -12.23 -17.78
C GLY A 85 -15.76 -12.85 -16.85
N ARG A 86 -15.38 -13.30 -15.64
CA ARG A 86 -16.30 -13.93 -14.68
C ARG A 86 -17.36 -12.91 -14.23
N MET A 87 -18.54 -12.96 -14.86
CA MET A 87 -19.64 -12.03 -14.62
C MET A 87 -20.09 -11.94 -13.15
N ALA A 88 -19.88 -13.00 -12.36
CA ALA A 88 -20.15 -12.99 -10.92
C ALA A 88 -19.28 -11.99 -10.13
N TYR A 89 -18.13 -11.56 -10.65
CA TYR A 89 -17.28 -10.55 -10.00
C TYR A 89 -17.74 -9.11 -10.26
N LEU A 90 -18.51 -8.88 -11.34
CA LEU A 90 -18.89 -7.52 -11.74
C LEU A 90 -19.69 -6.77 -10.66
N PRO A 91 -20.72 -7.35 -10.01
CA PRO A 91 -21.47 -6.66 -8.96
C PRO A 91 -20.61 -6.27 -7.75
N TRP A 92 -19.58 -7.06 -7.46
CA TRP A 92 -18.63 -6.74 -6.39
C TRP A 92 -17.78 -5.52 -6.74
N LEU A 93 -17.21 -5.49 -7.95
CA LEU A 93 -16.42 -4.36 -8.43
C LEU A 93 -17.26 -3.07 -8.47
N GLU A 94 -18.48 -3.14 -9.00
CA GLU A 94 -19.39 -1.99 -9.07
C GLU A 94 -19.80 -1.50 -7.68
N SER A 95 -20.22 -2.40 -6.78
CA SER A 95 -20.67 -2.01 -5.44
C SER A 95 -19.58 -1.35 -4.61
N TRP A 96 -18.35 -1.86 -4.68
CA TRP A 96 -17.24 -1.34 -3.89
C TRP A 96 -16.67 -0.04 -4.47
N ALA A 97 -16.63 0.12 -5.80
CA ALA A 97 -16.22 1.37 -6.42
C ALA A 97 -17.26 2.49 -6.23
N GLU A 98 -18.56 2.19 -6.35
CA GLU A 98 -19.64 3.16 -6.08
C GLU A 98 -19.64 3.62 -4.62
N TRP A 99 -19.40 2.70 -3.67
CA TRP A 99 -19.20 3.07 -2.27
C TRP A 99 -18.02 4.04 -2.11
N ALA A 100 -16.87 3.74 -2.71
CA ALA A 100 -15.69 4.61 -2.62
C ALA A 100 -15.98 6.01 -3.19
N MET A 101 -16.79 6.12 -4.24
CA MET A 101 -17.18 7.38 -4.86
C MET A 101 -18.21 8.19 -4.08
N HIS A 102 -19.22 7.54 -3.51
CA HIS A 102 -20.46 8.22 -3.11
C HIS A 102 -20.85 8.03 -1.64
N GLU A 103 -20.27 7.06 -0.93
CA GLU A 103 -20.67 6.71 0.43
C GLU A 103 -19.51 6.76 1.43
N MET A 104 -18.28 6.45 0.99
CA MET A 104 -17.10 6.56 1.84
C MET A 104 -16.98 8.00 2.38
N PRO A 105 -16.82 8.19 3.72
CA PRO A 105 -16.81 9.51 4.32
C PRO A 105 -15.70 10.39 3.74
N ARG A 106 -16.01 11.68 3.61
CA ARG A 106 -15.09 12.70 3.10
C ARG A 106 -14.73 13.71 4.17
N THR A 107 -13.46 14.09 4.17
CA THR A 107 -12.92 15.22 4.92
C THR A 107 -13.25 16.55 4.23
N GLU A 108 -12.89 17.68 4.85
CA GLU A 108 -12.83 18.96 4.17
C GLU A 108 -12.10 18.84 2.82
N GLN A 109 -12.48 19.66 1.85
CA GLN A 109 -11.94 19.61 0.49
C GLN A 109 -12.22 18.29 -0.26
N GLY A 110 -13.05 17.38 0.27
CA GLY A 110 -13.43 16.16 -0.42
C GLY A 110 -12.37 15.05 -0.38
N GLY A 111 -11.40 15.11 0.54
CA GLY A 111 -10.43 14.04 0.73
C GLY A 111 -11.06 12.78 1.29
N MET A 112 -10.67 11.60 0.81
CA MET A 112 -11.14 10.33 1.36
C MET A 112 -10.71 10.19 2.82
N GLN A 113 -11.67 10.08 3.74
CA GLN A 113 -11.39 9.93 5.16
C GLN A 113 -10.89 8.51 5.45
N HIS A 114 -9.87 8.38 6.30
CA HIS A 114 -9.28 7.10 6.67
C HIS A 114 -10.14 6.32 7.68
N MET A 115 -11.43 6.12 7.38
CA MET A 115 -12.33 5.31 8.20
C MET A 115 -11.89 3.84 8.14
N THR A 116 -11.61 3.26 9.30
CA THR A 116 -11.28 1.84 9.45
C THR A 116 -12.48 1.06 9.98
N LEU A 117 -12.24 -0.17 10.42
CA LEU A 117 -13.28 -1.04 10.93
C LEU A 117 -13.73 -0.68 12.35
N ALA A 118 -12.83 -0.10 13.14
CA ALA A 118 -13.06 0.22 14.55
C ALA A 118 -13.16 1.74 14.79
N GLU A 119 -12.63 2.56 13.89
CA GLU A 119 -12.48 4.00 14.11
C GLU A 119 -12.95 4.80 12.90
N GLU A 120 -13.74 5.85 13.16
CA GLU A 120 -14.17 6.78 12.11
C GLU A 120 -12.99 7.59 11.55
N ASN A 121 -12.03 7.95 12.40
CA ASN A 121 -10.93 8.86 12.08
C ASN A 121 -11.41 10.16 11.44
N HIS A 122 -12.35 10.83 12.13
CA HIS A 122 -13.02 12.04 11.64
C HIS A 122 -12.03 13.09 11.16
N GLN A 123 -12.23 13.60 9.93
CA GLN A 123 -11.40 14.62 9.28
C GLN A 123 -9.93 14.22 9.01
N GLN A 124 -9.59 12.92 9.08
CA GLN A 124 -8.23 12.46 8.89
C GLN A 124 -7.96 11.84 7.51
N MET A 125 -6.78 12.12 6.96
CA MET A 125 -6.24 11.52 5.74
C MET A 125 -4.89 10.89 6.06
N TRP A 126 -4.68 9.62 5.69
CA TRP A 126 -3.45 8.88 6.00
C TRP A 126 -2.79 8.35 4.72
N ASP A 127 -1.48 8.10 4.78
CA ASP A 127 -0.59 7.67 3.69
C ASP A 127 -1.12 6.50 2.85
N ASP A 128 -1.63 5.48 3.53
CA ASP A 128 -1.98 4.18 2.95
C ASP A 128 -3.31 4.19 2.19
N THR A 129 -4.14 5.22 2.38
CA THR A 129 -5.42 5.41 1.65
C THR A 129 -5.23 5.31 0.14
N LEU A 130 -4.14 5.88 -0.39
CA LEU A 130 -3.86 5.86 -1.83
C LEU A 130 -3.67 4.44 -2.36
N MET A 131 -2.95 3.59 -1.61
CA MET A 131 -2.72 2.20 -2.00
C MET A 131 -3.97 1.34 -1.77
N MET A 132 -4.60 1.48 -0.61
CA MET A 132 -5.64 0.55 -0.18
C MET A 132 -7.00 0.78 -0.84
N THR A 133 -7.30 2.01 -1.28
CA THR A 133 -8.61 2.36 -1.85
C THR A 133 -8.50 3.07 -3.21
N VAL A 134 -7.60 4.05 -3.33
CA VAL A 134 -7.57 4.90 -4.54
C VAL A 134 -7.05 4.14 -5.77
N LEU A 135 -6.00 3.34 -5.63
CA LEU A 135 -5.50 2.50 -6.73
C LEU A 135 -6.53 1.45 -7.18
N PRO A 136 -7.22 0.70 -6.29
CA PRO A 136 -8.37 -0.13 -6.66
C PRO A 136 -9.45 0.64 -7.44
N LEU A 137 -9.87 1.82 -6.94
CA LEU A 137 -10.88 2.65 -7.61
C LEU A 137 -10.46 3.05 -9.03
N ALA A 138 -9.22 3.51 -9.19
CA ALA A 138 -8.67 3.87 -10.49
C ALA A 138 -8.65 2.67 -11.46
N LYS A 139 -8.25 1.48 -10.97
CA LYS A 139 -8.18 0.27 -11.81
C LYS A 139 -9.58 -0.14 -12.27
N ILE A 140 -10.55 -0.14 -11.36
CA ILE A 140 -11.96 -0.43 -11.68
C ILE A 140 -12.50 0.61 -12.68
N GLY A 141 -12.18 1.88 -12.49
CA GLY A 141 -12.56 2.96 -13.41
C GLY A 141 -12.08 2.74 -14.84
N LYS A 142 -10.80 2.36 -15.00
CA LYS A 142 -10.24 2.00 -16.31
C LYS A 142 -10.91 0.76 -16.89
N LEU A 143 -11.06 -0.30 -16.09
CA LEU A 143 -11.61 -1.58 -16.51
C LEU A 143 -13.07 -1.48 -16.98
N LEU A 144 -13.89 -0.72 -16.26
CA LEU A 144 -15.32 -0.57 -16.53
C LEU A 144 -15.66 0.65 -17.39
N ASN A 145 -14.65 1.34 -17.93
CA ASN A 145 -14.81 2.58 -18.70
C ASN A 145 -15.61 3.68 -17.96
N ARG A 146 -15.34 3.85 -16.67
CA ARG A 146 -15.93 4.90 -15.80
C ARG A 146 -14.87 5.97 -15.50
N PRO A 147 -14.68 6.98 -16.38
CA PRO A 147 -13.60 7.95 -16.26
C PRO A 147 -13.66 8.78 -14.97
N GLN A 148 -14.85 9.04 -14.44
CA GLN A 148 -15.05 9.78 -13.19
C GLN A 148 -14.35 9.15 -11.99
N TYR A 149 -14.19 7.82 -11.97
CA TYR A 149 -13.43 7.13 -10.92
C TYR A 149 -11.94 7.42 -11.00
N VAL A 150 -11.41 7.56 -12.22
CA VAL A 150 -10.00 7.88 -12.46
C VAL A 150 -9.73 9.36 -12.18
N GLU A 151 -10.70 10.23 -12.47
CA GLU A 151 -10.67 11.65 -12.12
C GLU A 151 -10.65 11.85 -10.60
N GLU A 152 -11.56 11.19 -9.87
CA GLU A 152 -11.57 11.19 -8.39
C GLU A 152 -10.25 10.66 -7.84
N ALA A 153 -9.76 9.53 -8.37
CA ALA A 153 -8.49 8.99 -7.94
C ALA A 153 -7.34 9.98 -8.15
N THR A 154 -7.29 10.64 -9.31
CA THR A 154 -6.29 11.67 -9.61
C THR A 154 -6.38 12.84 -8.62
N TYR A 155 -7.58 13.28 -8.29
CA TYR A 155 -7.78 14.33 -7.29
C TYR A 155 -7.28 13.91 -5.91
N GLN A 156 -7.57 12.68 -5.46
CA GLN A 156 -7.07 12.16 -4.19
C GLN A 156 -5.54 12.14 -4.15
N PHE A 157 -4.86 11.73 -5.23
CA PHE A 157 -3.39 11.82 -5.28
C PHE A 157 -2.88 13.25 -5.03
N LEU A 158 -3.47 14.25 -5.69
CA LEU A 158 -3.05 15.65 -5.52
C LEU A 158 -3.32 16.18 -4.11
N LEU A 159 -4.49 15.84 -3.53
CA LEU A 159 -4.87 16.32 -2.20
C LEU A 159 -4.06 15.63 -1.09
N HIS A 160 -3.75 14.34 -1.23
CA HIS A 160 -2.86 13.64 -0.31
C HIS A 160 -1.43 14.24 -0.36
N VAL A 161 -0.90 14.57 -1.55
CA VAL A 161 0.38 15.30 -1.66
C VAL A 161 0.31 16.63 -0.90
N GLN A 162 -0.75 17.41 -1.11
CA GLN A 162 -0.93 18.72 -0.47
C GLN A 162 -0.84 18.64 1.06
N ASN A 163 -1.46 17.62 1.65
CA ASN A 163 -1.67 17.55 3.09
C ASN A 163 -0.61 16.73 3.85
N LEU A 164 0.05 15.78 3.18
CA LEU A 164 0.94 14.81 3.83
C LEU A 164 2.41 14.98 3.44
N MET A 165 2.72 15.46 2.24
CA MET A 165 4.11 15.60 1.80
C MET A 165 4.79 16.75 2.55
N ASP A 166 5.95 16.45 3.13
CA ASP A 166 6.82 17.43 3.77
C ASP A 166 7.81 18.00 2.76
N ARG A 167 7.57 19.25 2.35
CA ARG A 167 8.45 19.98 1.43
C ARG A 167 9.86 20.27 1.96
N GLU A 168 10.09 20.16 3.27
CA GLU A 168 11.41 20.36 3.86
C GLU A 168 12.36 19.20 3.54
N THR A 169 11.83 17.97 3.49
CA THR A 169 12.63 16.75 3.34
C THR A 169 12.36 15.99 2.05
N GLY A 170 11.17 16.15 1.45
CA GLY A 170 10.70 15.28 0.35
C GLY A 170 10.02 13.99 0.83
N LEU A 171 10.03 13.73 2.15
CA LEU A 171 9.33 12.61 2.78
C LEU A 171 7.88 13.00 3.13
N TRP A 172 7.13 12.07 3.71
CA TRP A 172 5.71 12.24 4.01
C TRP A 172 5.46 12.04 5.50
N PHE A 173 4.54 12.83 6.06
CA PHE A 173 3.99 12.59 7.39
C PHE A 173 2.88 11.55 7.33
N HIS A 174 2.83 10.64 8.31
CA HIS A 174 1.87 9.52 8.34
C HIS A 174 0.39 9.95 8.19
N GLY A 175 0.03 11.12 8.73
CA GLY A 175 -1.36 11.57 8.73
C GLY A 175 -1.53 13.08 8.75
N TRP A 176 -2.73 13.49 8.39
CA TRP A 176 -3.25 14.85 8.41
C TRP A 176 -4.62 14.85 9.08
N ASN A 177 -4.90 15.88 9.88
CA ASN A 177 -6.23 16.14 10.40
C ASN A 177 -6.67 17.57 10.05
N TYR A 178 -7.84 17.73 9.43
CA TYR A 178 -8.42 19.06 9.20
C TYR A 178 -8.90 19.70 10.51
N GLU A 179 -9.33 18.91 11.49
CA GLU A 179 -9.53 19.42 12.83
C GLU A 179 -8.17 19.82 13.42
N GLY A 180 -8.00 21.12 13.65
CA GLY A 180 -6.73 21.68 14.11
C GLY A 180 -5.65 21.82 13.02
N ARG A 181 -5.87 21.31 11.79
CA ARG A 181 -4.99 21.48 10.61
C ARG A 181 -3.53 21.13 10.92
N HIS A 182 -3.30 19.91 11.40
CA HIS A 182 -2.00 19.45 11.85
C HIS A 182 -1.66 18.04 11.34
N ASN A 183 -0.37 17.69 11.34
CA ASN A 183 0.13 16.37 10.93
C ASN A 183 0.48 15.47 12.13
N PHE A 184 -0.35 15.47 13.18
CA PHE A 184 -0.11 14.71 14.42
C PHE A 184 1.33 14.87 14.96
N ALA A 185 2.05 13.76 15.18
CA ALA A 185 3.44 13.72 15.60
C ALA A 185 4.46 14.27 14.58
N ARG A 186 4.01 14.60 13.35
CA ARG A 186 4.87 14.92 12.20
C ARG A 186 5.88 13.80 11.93
N ALA A 187 5.44 12.56 12.09
CA ALA A 187 6.27 11.37 11.94
C ALA A 187 6.50 11.02 10.46
N ARG A 188 7.77 10.99 10.04
CA ARG A 188 8.20 10.48 8.73
C ARG A 188 8.37 8.96 8.80
N TRP A 189 7.26 8.29 9.07
CA TRP A 189 7.22 6.87 9.33
C TRP A 189 7.46 6.04 8.07
N ALA A 190 8.37 5.06 8.16
CA ALA A 190 8.90 4.35 7.01
C ALA A 190 7.84 3.55 6.24
N ARG A 191 7.03 2.73 6.92
CA ARG A 191 6.02 1.93 6.21
C ARG A 191 4.94 2.81 5.59
N GLY A 192 4.53 3.89 6.26
CA GLY A 192 3.66 4.94 5.71
C GLY A 192 4.22 5.49 4.39
N ASN A 193 5.46 5.98 4.43
CA ASN A 193 6.17 6.49 3.26
C ASN A 193 6.28 5.44 2.14
N SER A 194 6.49 4.17 2.48
CA SER A 194 6.65 3.11 1.49
C SER A 194 5.38 2.88 0.66
N TRP A 195 4.19 3.14 1.20
CA TRP A 195 2.96 3.05 0.42
C TRP A 195 2.94 4.04 -0.74
N LEU A 196 3.45 5.25 -0.53
CA LEU A 196 3.56 6.27 -1.57
C LEU A 196 4.57 5.86 -2.64
N THR A 197 5.72 5.33 -2.21
CA THR A 197 6.76 4.85 -3.13
C THR A 197 6.26 3.68 -3.98
N MET A 198 5.39 2.82 -3.43
CA MET A 198 4.75 1.72 -4.17
C MET A 198 3.65 2.21 -5.11
N VAL A 199 2.73 3.04 -4.62
CA VAL A 199 1.48 3.34 -5.33
C VAL A 199 1.65 4.37 -6.45
N ILE A 200 2.56 5.34 -6.32
CA ILE A 200 2.74 6.38 -7.35
C ILE A 200 3.18 5.77 -8.70
N PRO A 201 4.21 4.89 -8.76
CA PRO A 201 4.57 4.20 -9.99
C PRO A 201 3.43 3.37 -10.59
N ASP A 202 2.66 2.66 -9.76
CA ASP A 202 1.55 1.82 -10.21
C ASP A 202 0.39 2.64 -10.77
N PHE A 203 0.06 3.74 -10.10
CA PHE A 203 -0.94 4.68 -10.59
C PHE A 203 -0.51 5.33 -11.90
N LEU A 204 0.75 5.80 -12.01
CA LEU A 204 1.31 6.37 -13.25
C LEU A 204 1.25 5.39 -14.42
N GLU A 205 1.56 4.11 -14.18
CA GLU A 205 1.46 3.06 -15.19
C GLU A 205 0.01 2.82 -15.61
N LEU A 206 -0.92 2.79 -14.65
CA LEU A 206 -2.34 2.56 -14.89
C LEU A 206 -3.01 3.70 -15.67
N VAL A 207 -2.77 4.96 -15.29
CA VAL A 207 -3.41 6.09 -15.96
C VAL A 207 -2.85 6.31 -17.36
N ASN A 208 -1.58 5.93 -17.57
CA ASN A 208 -0.85 6.00 -18.84
C ASN A 208 -1.00 7.37 -19.54
N LEU A 209 -0.83 8.44 -18.79
CA LEU A 209 -0.89 9.80 -19.32
C LEU A 209 0.30 10.09 -20.24
N PRO A 210 0.15 10.95 -21.27
CA PRO A 210 1.25 11.32 -22.16
C PRO A 210 2.43 11.97 -21.43
N GLU A 211 3.63 11.82 -21.99
CA GLU A 211 4.79 12.59 -21.54
C GLU A 211 4.53 14.10 -21.67
N GLY A 212 5.01 14.88 -20.70
CA GLY A 212 4.74 16.32 -20.63
C GLY A 212 3.38 16.69 -20.02
N ASN A 213 2.44 15.75 -19.84
CA ASN A 213 1.21 16.00 -19.07
C ASN A 213 1.57 16.49 -17.66
N ALA A 214 0.91 17.55 -17.20
CA ALA A 214 1.24 18.23 -15.95
C ALA A 214 1.08 17.33 -14.71
N VAL A 215 -0.02 16.56 -14.63
CA VAL A 215 -0.27 15.63 -13.52
C VAL A 215 0.78 14.53 -13.50
N ARG A 216 1.04 13.90 -14.66
CA ARG A 216 2.10 12.90 -14.78
C ARG A 216 3.45 13.44 -14.30
N ARG A 217 3.83 14.63 -14.80
CA ARG A 217 5.11 15.26 -14.46
C ARG A 217 5.20 15.61 -12.98
N TYR A 218 4.11 16.12 -12.40
CA TYR A 218 4.07 16.48 -10.99
C TYR A 218 4.21 15.25 -10.09
N LEU A 219 3.45 14.18 -10.35
CA LEU A 219 3.56 12.94 -9.56
C LEU A 219 4.93 12.27 -9.71
N ILE A 220 5.55 12.33 -10.89
CA ILE A 220 6.95 11.88 -11.06
C ILE A 220 7.91 12.76 -10.24
N THR A 221 7.71 14.07 -10.20
CA THR A 221 8.54 14.99 -9.41
C THR A 221 8.43 14.70 -7.92
N VAL A 222 7.21 14.44 -7.44
CA VAL A 222 6.94 14.05 -6.05
C VAL A 222 7.64 12.73 -5.71
N LEU A 223 7.52 11.72 -6.59
CA LEU A 223 8.17 10.43 -6.42
C LEU A 223 9.71 10.55 -6.42
N ASP A 224 10.28 11.31 -7.36
CA ASP A 224 11.73 11.50 -7.46
C ASP A 224 12.29 12.21 -6.22
N ALA A 225 11.58 13.21 -5.68
CA ALA A 225 11.94 13.88 -4.44
C ALA A 225 11.94 12.92 -3.23
N GLN A 226 10.92 12.06 -3.11
CA GLN A 226 10.88 11.06 -2.05
C GLN A 226 12.02 10.04 -2.20
N ILE A 227 12.27 9.54 -3.42
CA ILE A 227 13.35 8.57 -3.67
C ILE A 227 14.73 9.18 -3.42
N ALA A 228 14.93 10.46 -3.74
CA ALA A 228 16.16 11.18 -3.41
C ALA A 228 16.40 11.23 -1.89
N ALA A 229 15.38 11.58 -1.11
CA ALA A 229 15.46 11.62 0.35
C ALA A 229 15.70 10.23 0.95
N LEU A 230 15.02 9.21 0.44
CA LEU A 230 15.24 7.82 0.85
C LEU A 230 16.66 7.34 0.55
N ALA A 231 17.25 7.74 -0.59
CA ALA A 231 18.62 7.40 -0.93
C ALA A 231 19.64 8.00 0.05
N GLU A 232 19.34 9.17 0.63
CA GLU A 232 20.20 9.85 1.62
C GLU A 232 20.14 9.18 3.00
N CYS A 233 18.98 8.66 3.41
CA CYS A 233 18.79 8.05 4.74
C CYS A 233 18.78 6.51 4.75
N GLN A 234 19.24 5.86 3.68
CA GLN A 234 19.37 4.40 3.64
C GLN A 234 20.53 3.95 4.54
N ASP A 235 20.26 3.00 5.45
CA ASP A 235 21.29 2.41 6.32
C ASP A 235 22.27 1.54 5.52
N ASP A 236 23.45 1.30 6.09
CA ASP A 236 24.49 0.51 5.45
C ASP A 236 24.08 -0.95 5.18
N SER A 237 23.15 -1.51 5.94
CA SER A 237 22.54 -2.82 5.66
C SER A 237 21.66 -2.84 4.41
N GLY A 238 21.21 -1.66 3.94
CA GLY A 238 20.23 -1.48 2.88
C GLY A 238 18.79 -1.33 3.37
N LEU A 239 18.52 -1.52 4.67
CA LEU A 239 17.23 -1.22 5.28
C LEU A 239 17.08 0.28 5.53
N TRP A 240 15.88 0.68 5.95
CA TRP A 240 15.59 2.00 6.50
C TRP A 240 15.16 1.93 7.96
N HIS A 241 15.44 3.00 8.68
CA HIS A 241 14.96 3.24 10.04
C HIS A 241 13.44 3.47 10.05
N THR A 242 12.74 3.03 11.10
CA THR A 242 11.27 3.14 11.17
C THR A 242 10.77 4.58 11.19
N LEU A 243 11.54 5.49 11.79
CA LEU A 243 11.44 6.93 11.55
C LEU A 243 12.62 7.29 10.65
N LEU A 244 12.32 7.70 9.41
CA LEU A 244 13.31 7.82 8.34
C LEU A 244 14.41 8.83 8.63
N ASP A 245 14.11 9.84 9.44
CA ASP A 245 14.98 10.93 9.85
C ASP A 245 15.57 10.75 11.27
N ASP A 246 15.39 9.56 11.86
CA ASP A 246 15.98 9.20 13.15
C ASP A 246 16.82 7.93 13.04
N PRO A 247 18.16 8.06 12.88
CA PRO A 247 19.07 6.92 12.74
C PRO A 247 19.21 6.09 14.03
N HIS A 248 18.62 6.52 15.15
CA HIS A 248 18.60 5.75 16.39
C HIS A 248 17.34 4.88 16.53
N SER A 249 16.34 5.10 15.69
CA SER A 249 15.17 4.23 15.64
C SER A 249 15.52 2.89 14.98
N TYR A 250 14.75 1.82 15.22
CA TYR A 250 15.12 0.49 14.72
C TYR A 250 14.97 0.39 13.18
N LEU A 251 15.75 -0.49 12.56
CA LEU A 251 15.61 -0.83 11.13
C LEU A 251 14.38 -1.70 10.88
N GLU A 252 13.62 -1.37 9.83
CA GLU A 252 12.30 -1.94 9.56
C GLU A 252 12.22 -2.54 8.15
N ALA A 253 12.02 -3.86 8.07
CA ALA A 253 12.15 -4.61 6.83
C ALA A 253 10.92 -4.49 5.91
N SER A 254 9.71 -4.33 6.46
CA SER A 254 8.50 -4.25 5.61
C SER A 254 8.48 -2.97 4.77
N ALA A 255 8.79 -1.83 5.39
CA ALA A 255 8.98 -0.55 4.71
C ALA A 255 10.09 -0.64 3.66
N THR A 256 11.21 -1.26 4.01
CA THR A 256 12.34 -1.50 3.09
C THR A 256 11.88 -2.27 1.85
N ALA A 257 11.02 -3.29 2.00
CA ALA A 257 10.49 -4.04 0.87
C ALA A 257 9.57 -3.17 0.00
N GLY A 258 8.73 -2.33 0.61
CA GLY A 258 7.90 -1.36 -0.12
C GLY A 258 8.73 -0.34 -0.91
N PHE A 259 9.78 0.22 -0.31
CA PHE A 259 10.73 1.11 -1.00
C PHE A 259 11.44 0.40 -2.14
N ALA A 260 11.92 -0.83 -1.92
CA ALA A 260 12.57 -1.61 -2.96
C ALA A 260 11.64 -1.84 -4.16
N TYR A 261 10.39 -2.26 -3.94
CA TYR A 261 9.39 -2.41 -5.00
C TYR A 261 9.19 -1.10 -5.77
N GLY A 262 8.91 -0.01 -5.06
CA GLY A 262 8.61 1.28 -5.66
C GLY A 262 9.76 1.85 -6.49
N ILE A 263 10.98 1.80 -5.96
CA ILE A 263 12.19 2.28 -6.65
C ILE A 263 12.51 1.40 -7.87
N LEU A 264 12.45 0.07 -7.74
CA LEU A 264 12.65 -0.84 -8.89
C LEU A 264 11.66 -0.54 -10.01
N LYS A 265 10.37 -0.42 -9.66
CA LYS A 265 9.30 -0.11 -10.59
C LYS A 265 9.52 1.25 -11.27
N ALA A 266 9.83 2.29 -10.49
CA ALA A 266 10.09 3.63 -11.01
C ALA A 266 11.28 3.66 -11.98
N VAL A 267 12.36 2.94 -11.67
CA VAL A 267 13.53 2.80 -12.55
C VAL A 267 13.18 2.04 -13.83
N ARG A 268 12.51 0.88 -13.73
CA ARG A 268 12.08 0.09 -14.90
C ARG A 268 11.17 0.87 -15.84
N LYS A 269 10.24 1.64 -15.26
CA LYS A 269 9.31 2.50 -16.01
C LYS A 269 9.93 3.81 -16.48
N ARG A 270 11.21 4.07 -16.15
CA ARG A 270 11.96 5.28 -16.49
C ARG A 270 11.29 6.56 -15.98
N TYR A 271 10.61 6.48 -14.84
CA TYR A 271 10.08 7.65 -14.15
C TYR A 271 11.19 8.41 -13.45
N VAL A 272 12.18 7.71 -12.91
CA VAL A 272 13.34 8.27 -12.21
C VAL A 272 14.65 7.81 -12.85
N GLY A 273 15.76 8.44 -12.45
CA GLY A 273 17.09 8.15 -12.97
C GLY A 273 17.54 6.70 -12.73
N GLN A 274 18.26 6.12 -13.70
CA GLN A 274 18.78 4.74 -13.59
C GLN A 274 19.80 4.57 -12.45
N HIS A 275 20.39 5.66 -11.94
CA HIS A 275 21.33 5.61 -10.82
C HIS A 275 20.69 5.12 -9.51
N TYR A 276 19.37 5.27 -9.33
CA TYR A 276 18.66 4.72 -8.17
C TYR A 276 18.56 3.19 -8.16
N ALA A 277 18.95 2.50 -9.25
CA ALA A 277 19.05 1.04 -9.27
C ALA A 277 20.00 0.51 -8.17
N GLY A 278 21.05 1.26 -7.81
CA GLY A 278 21.96 0.89 -6.73
C GLY A 278 21.30 0.90 -5.34
N VAL A 279 20.43 1.88 -5.08
CA VAL A 279 19.66 2.01 -3.83
C VAL A 279 18.72 0.80 -3.67
N ALA A 280 17.98 0.48 -4.73
CA ALA A 280 17.08 -0.66 -4.75
C ALA A 280 17.81 -2.01 -4.67
N GLU A 281 18.96 -2.15 -5.33
CA GLU A 281 19.81 -3.35 -5.23
C GLU A 281 20.27 -3.59 -3.80
N LYS A 282 20.73 -2.54 -3.10
CA LYS A 282 21.13 -2.62 -1.70
C LYS A 282 19.95 -3.02 -0.81
N ALA A 283 18.77 -2.46 -1.04
CA ALA A 283 17.55 -2.81 -0.33
C ALA A 283 17.15 -4.28 -0.54
N ILE A 284 17.17 -4.78 -1.78
CA ILE A 284 16.85 -6.19 -2.08
C ILE A 284 17.80 -7.15 -1.37
N ARG A 285 19.10 -6.84 -1.32
CA ARG A 285 20.07 -7.64 -0.55
C ARG A 285 19.72 -7.67 0.93
N GLY A 286 19.37 -6.51 1.50
CA GLY A 286 18.90 -6.40 2.88
C GLY A 286 17.63 -7.23 3.13
N ILE A 287 16.65 -7.19 2.22
CA ILE A 287 15.42 -8.00 2.31
C ILE A 287 15.74 -9.50 2.27
N VAL A 288 16.52 -9.97 1.30
CA VAL A 288 16.87 -11.40 1.20
C VAL A 288 17.60 -11.89 2.45
N GLN A 289 18.49 -11.07 3.03
CA GLN A 289 19.16 -11.41 4.29
C GLN A 289 18.22 -11.51 5.50
N ASN A 290 17.07 -10.84 5.46
CA ASN A 290 16.07 -10.86 6.53
C ASN A 290 14.92 -11.85 6.29
N ILE A 291 14.98 -12.68 5.24
CA ILE A 291 14.02 -13.77 5.06
C ILE A 291 14.57 -15.04 5.71
N SER A 292 13.88 -15.53 6.74
CA SER A 292 14.23 -16.77 7.43
C SER A 292 14.04 -18.00 6.53
N PRO A 293 14.62 -19.17 6.88
CA PRO A 293 14.39 -20.41 6.15
C PRO A 293 12.91 -20.86 6.07
N GLN A 294 12.05 -20.34 6.95
CA GLN A 294 10.61 -20.61 6.96
C GLN A 294 9.82 -19.65 6.05
N GLY A 295 10.48 -18.69 5.39
CA GLY A 295 9.84 -17.68 4.54
C GLY A 295 9.28 -16.48 5.31
N GLU A 296 9.56 -16.36 6.61
CA GLU A 296 9.21 -15.18 7.40
C GLU A 296 10.21 -14.04 7.16
N LEU A 297 9.69 -12.85 6.86
CA LEU A 297 10.45 -11.60 6.84
C LEU A 297 10.61 -11.10 8.27
N LEU A 298 11.85 -11.19 8.77
CA LEU A 298 12.27 -10.72 10.08
C LEU A 298 12.30 -9.19 10.12
N GLN A 299 12.63 -8.59 11.29
CA GLN A 299 12.72 -7.12 11.46
C GLN A 299 11.48 -6.35 10.98
N THR A 300 10.31 -6.98 11.03
CA THR A 300 9.03 -6.37 10.69
C THR A 300 8.36 -5.85 11.96
N SER A 301 7.93 -4.59 11.94
CA SER A 301 7.18 -3.97 13.04
C SER A 301 5.70 -4.37 13.02
N PHE A 302 5.06 -4.39 14.18
CA PHE A 302 3.64 -4.70 14.37
C PHE A 302 2.71 -3.62 13.77
N GLY A 303 1.39 -3.86 13.79
CA GLY A 303 0.39 -2.93 13.29
C GLY A 303 0.52 -1.57 13.99
N THR A 304 0.49 -0.49 13.20
CA THR A 304 0.80 0.86 13.65
C THR A 304 -0.31 1.80 13.21
N GLY A 305 -1.06 2.34 14.17
CA GLY A 305 -2.05 3.41 13.94
C GLY A 305 -1.41 4.79 13.97
N MET A 306 -2.23 5.84 14.11
CA MET A 306 -1.75 7.22 14.16
C MET A 306 -1.14 7.56 15.54
N GLY A 307 0.18 7.79 15.58
CA GLY A 307 0.89 8.22 16.78
C GLY A 307 0.74 9.70 17.08
N SER A 308 0.57 10.05 18.35
CA SER A 308 0.52 11.46 18.83
C SER A 308 1.90 12.06 19.10
N ASP A 309 2.93 11.21 19.26
CA ASP A 309 4.33 11.60 19.41
C ASP A 309 5.25 10.63 18.63
N LEU A 310 6.54 10.95 18.57
CA LEU A 310 7.51 10.12 17.84
C LEU A 310 7.91 8.86 18.62
N ASP A 311 7.82 8.87 19.95
CA ASP A 311 8.18 7.72 20.79
C ASP A 311 7.23 6.55 20.58
N PHE A 312 5.95 6.83 20.30
CA PHE A 312 4.98 5.84 19.83
C PHE A 312 5.54 4.97 18.70
N TYR A 313 6.13 5.59 17.66
CA TYR A 313 6.67 4.88 16.51
C TYR A 313 7.97 4.14 16.86
N ARG A 314 8.82 4.71 17.73
CA ARG A 314 10.07 4.07 18.18
C ARG A 314 9.84 2.79 18.97
N GLN A 315 8.69 2.67 19.63
CA GLN A 315 8.40 1.60 20.59
C GLN A 315 7.51 0.49 20.01
N ILE A 316 7.13 0.55 18.73
CA ILE A 316 6.32 -0.50 18.11
C ILE A 316 7.08 -1.84 18.16
N PRO A 317 6.47 -2.92 18.68
CA PRO A 317 7.13 -4.22 18.75
C PRO A 317 7.49 -4.78 17.37
N LEU A 318 8.59 -5.53 17.30
CA LEU A 318 8.95 -6.31 16.12
C LEU A 318 8.37 -7.72 16.21
N THR A 319 7.63 -8.15 15.19
CA THR A 319 7.04 -9.50 15.09
C THR A 319 6.70 -9.82 13.64
N SER A 320 6.66 -11.11 13.31
CA SER A 320 6.09 -11.62 12.07
C SER A 320 4.68 -11.05 11.82
N MET A 321 4.46 -10.51 10.63
CA MET A 321 3.20 -9.92 10.20
C MET A 321 2.90 -10.20 8.72
N PRO A 322 1.63 -10.44 8.36
CA PRO A 322 1.25 -10.77 6.98
C PRO A 322 1.74 -9.79 5.92
N TYR A 323 1.71 -8.48 6.22
CA TYR A 323 2.20 -7.46 5.29
C TYR A 323 3.71 -7.51 5.05
N GLY A 324 4.51 -8.00 6.00
CA GLY A 324 5.95 -8.20 5.78
C GLY A 324 6.19 -9.21 4.67
N GLN A 325 5.48 -10.34 4.68
CA GLN A 325 5.57 -11.35 3.61
C GLN A 325 4.99 -10.82 2.30
N ALA A 326 3.84 -10.14 2.35
CA ALA A 326 3.21 -9.57 1.16
C ALA A 326 4.10 -8.56 0.43
N MET A 327 4.75 -7.66 1.17
CA MET A 327 5.65 -6.65 0.60
C MET A 327 6.95 -7.29 0.09
N ALA A 328 7.47 -8.32 0.75
CA ALA A 328 8.60 -9.10 0.24
C ALA A 328 8.27 -9.80 -1.10
N ILE A 329 7.08 -10.40 -1.22
CA ILE A 329 6.62 -11.00 -2.50
C ILE A 329 6.63 -9.94 -3.60
N LEU A 330 6.07 -8.76 -3.33
CA LEU A 330 6.02 -7.66 -4.30
C LEU A 330 7.42 -7.24 -4.77
N CYS A 331 8.32 -6.90 -3.84
CA CYS A 331 9.64 -6.39 -4.22
C CYS A 331 10.51 -7.43 -4.92
N LEU A 332 10.46 -8.70 -4.50
CA LEU A 332 11.21 -9.78 -5.15
C LEU A 332 10.64 -10.10 -6.53
N THR A 333 9.31 -10.05 -6.70
CA THR A 333 8.67 -10.25 -8.00
C THR A 333 9.03 -9.13 -8.99
N GLU A 334 9.06 -7.88 -8.53
CA GLU A 334 9.52 -6.77 -9.35
C GLU A 334 11.02 -6.90 -9.66
N TYR A 335 11.83 -7.37 -8.70
CA TYR A 335 13.26 -7.61 -8.90
C TYR A 335 13.56 -8.68 -9.97
N LEU A 336 12.72 -9.72 -10.07
CA LEU A 336 12.82 -10.74 -11.12
C LEU A 336 12.77 -10.15 -12.54
N ARG A 337 12.16 -8.97 -12.74
CA ARG A 337 12.16 -8.28 -14.05
C ARG A 337 13.56 -7.92 -14.54
N LYS A 338 14.58 -7.88 -13.68
CA LYS A 338 15.98 -7.62 -14.06
C LYS A 338 16.68 -8.81 -14.72
N TYR A 339 16.07 -10.00 -14.73
CA TYR A 339 16.65 -11.23 -15.27
C TYR A 339 16.22 -11.54 -16.72
N PHE A 340 15.43 -10.65 -17.33
CA PHE A 340 15.03 -10.68 -18.73
C PHE A 340 15.59 -9.43 -19.44
#